data_AF-X1TRR9-F1
#
_entry.id   AF-X1TRR9-F1
#
_cell.length_a   1.000
_cell.length_b   1.000
_cell.length_c   1.000
_cell.angle_alpha   90.00
_cell.angle_beta   90.00
_cell.angle_gamma   90.00
#
_symmetry.space_group_name_H-M   'P 1'
#
loop_
_entity.id
_entity.type
_entity.pdbx_description
1 polymer ?
#
loop_
_entity_poly.entity_id
_entity_poly.type
_entity_poly.pdbx_seq_one_letter_code
_entity_poly.pdbx_strand_id
1 'polypeptide(L)' 'MDITWLGHSCFRIRGSHATIVTDPYSPSLGYSLG' A
#
# COMPACT_ATOMS: atom_id res chain seq x y z
N MET A 1 -8.94 6.10 10.71
CA MET A 1 -8.02 5.01 10.35
C MET A 1 -8.62 4.34 9.13
N ASP A 2 -7.87 4.28 8.03
CA ASP A 2 -8.30 3.71 6.74
C ASP A 2 -7.25 2.71 6.25
N ILE A 3 -7.69 1.57 5.71
CA ILE A 3 -6.81 0.49 5.24
C ILE A 3 -7.23 0.13 3.81
N THR A 4 -6.30 0.29 2.88
CA THR A 4 -6.47 -0.11 1.47
C THR A 4 -5.55 -1.29 1.17
N TRP A 5 -6.09 -2.37 0.58
CA TRP A 5 -5.27 -3.43 0.00
C TRP A 5 -4.79 -3.02 -1.40
N LEU A 6 -3.49 -3.15 -1.65
CA LEU A 6 -2.87 -2.75 -2.93
C LEU A 6 -2.42 -3.95 -3.78
N GLY A 7 -2.71 -5.19 -3.35
CA GLY A 7 -2.24 -6.40 -4.02
C GLY A 7 -1.18 -7.14 -3.22
N HIS A 8 -1.11 -8.47 -3.38
CA HIS A 8 -0.21 -9.35 -2.61
C HIS A 8 -0.29 -9.08 -1.09
N SER A 9 0.85 -8.91 -0.43
CA SER A 9 0.98 -8.53 0.99
C SER A 9 1.09 -7.01 1.20
N CYS A 10 0.84 -6.19 0.18
CA CYS A 10 0.99 -4.73 0.26
C CYS A 10 -0.33 -4.05 0.68
N PHE A 11 -0.24 -3.26 1.75
CA PHE A 11 -1.35 -2.48 2.28
C PHE A 11 -0.93 -1.03 2.46
N ARG A 12 -1.87 -0.11 2.21
CA ARG A 12 -1.75 1.29 2.61
C ARG A 12 -2.62 1.53 3.82
N ILE A 13 -2.01 1.98 4.91
CA ILE A 13 -2.69 2.31 6.15
C ILE A 13 -2.56 3.81 6.39
N ARG A 14 -3.69 4.51 6.40
CA ARG A 14 -3.74 5.96 6.66
C ARG A 14 -4.22 6.22 8.08
N GLY A 15 -3.31 6.74 8.89
CA GLY A 15 -3.58 7.35 10.19
C GLY A 15 -3.86 8.85 10.06
N SER A 16 -4.12 9.51 11.18
CA SER A 16 -4.36 10.97 11.22
C SER A 16 -3.11 11.80 10.90
N HIS A 17 -1.92 11.30 11.24
CA HIS A 17 -0.66 12.04 11.10
C HIS A 17 0.33 11.41 10.12
N ALA A 18 0.08 10.16 9.70
CA ALA A 18 1.01 9.41 8.88
C ALA A 18 0.28 8.43 7.96
N THR A 19 0.95 8.09 6.85
CA THR A 19 0.56 6.99 5.97
C THR A 19 1.68 5.99 5.92
N ILE A 20 1.35 4.71 6.10
CA ILE A 20 2.28 3.59 6.06
C ILE A 20 1.94 2.73 4.84
N VAL A 21 2.96 2.29 4.11
CA VAL A 21 2.85 1.27 3.07
C VAL A 21 3.66 0.06 3.52
N THR A 22 3.03 -1.11 3.56
CA THR A 22 3.68 -2.37 3.94
C THR A 22 4.13 -3.13 2.70
N ASP A 23 5.26 -3.83 2.80
CA ASP A 23 5.81 -4.71 1.77
C ASP A 23 5.71 -4.14 0.33
N PRO A 24 6.29 -2.96 0.07
CA PRO A 24 6.20 -2.33 -1.25
C PRO A 24 6.86 -3.23 -2.29
N TYR A 25 6.13 -3.51 -3.36
CA TYR A 25 6.62 -4.30 -4.48
C TYR A 25 7.06 -3.39 -5.64
N SER A 26 7.95 -3.92 -6.49
CA SER A 26 8.45 -3.18 -7.66
C SER A 26 7.31 -2.89 -8.66
N PRO A 27 7.25 -1.69 -9.25
CA PRO A 27 6.29 -1.36 -10.32
C PRO A 27 6.37 -2.29 -11.54
N SER A 28 7.50 -2.98 -11.73
CA SER A 28 7.72 -3.94 -12.82
C SER A 28 6.81 -5.18 -12.76
N LEU A 29 6.13 -5.43 -11.64
CA LEU A 29 5.16 -6.53 -11.48
C LEU A 29 3.83 -6.26 -12.20
N GLY A 30 3.64 -5.08 -12.78
CA GLY A 30 2.41 -4.73 -13.53
C GLY A 30 1.23 -4.33 -12.66
N TYR A 31 1.42 -4.25 -11.33
CA TYR A 31 0.45 -3.68 -10.41
C TYR A 31 0.75 -2.18 -10.23
N SER A 32 -0.27 -1.35 -10.45
CA SER A 32 -0.20 0.07 -10.09
C SER A 32 -0.54 0.23 -8.61
N LEU A 33 0.41 0.75 -7.83
CA LEU A 33 0.16 1.21 -6.46
C LEU A 33 -0.74 2.46 -6.58
N GLY A 34 -2.05 2.24 -6.58
CA GLY A 34 -3.08 3.25 -6.87
C GLY A 34 -3.04 4.50 -5.99
#